data_AF-A0A3Q7HTX1-F1
#
_entry.id   AF-A0A3Q7HTX1-F1
#
_cell.length_a   1.000
_cell.length_b   1.000
_cell.length_c   1.000
_cell.angle_alpha   90.00
_cell.angle_beta   90.00
_cell.angle_gamma   90.00
#
_symmetry.space_group_name_H-M   'P 1'
#
loop_
_entity.id
_entity.type
_entity.pdbx_description
1 polymer ?
#
loop_
_entity_poly.entity_id
_entity_poly.type
_entity_poly.pdbx_seq_one_letter_code
_entity_poly.pdbx_strand_id
1 'polypeptide(L)'
;MENNNSHDDQYGRKVMKDVSLHELREKLVEFSRVRGWDQYHSPRNLLLALVGEVGELSEIFQWKGEVARGLPNWTSDDKEHLEEELSDVLLYLVQLAHVCGLDLGQAALTKIVKNAQKYPVTKPT
;
A
#
# COMPACT_ATOMS: atom_id res chain seq x y z
N MET A 1 -44.49 17.24 31.72
CA MET A 1 -44.21 17.60 30.31
C MET A 1 -42.84 17.04 30.00
N GLU A 2 -42.78 15.77 29.62
CA GLU A 2 -41.54 15.09 29.21
C GLU A 2 -41.58 15.00 27.69
N ASN A 3 -40.70 15.74 27.02
CA ASN A 3 -40.53 15.64 25.58
C ASN A 3 -39.60 14.46 25.28
N ASN A 4 -40.22 13.32 24.97
CA ASN A 4 -39.59 12.27 24.17
C ASN A 4 -39.49 12.78 22.74
N ASN A 5 -38.27 13.06 22.27
CA ASN A 5 -38.00 13.04 20.84
C ASN A 5 -36.86 12.06 20.58
N SER A 6 -37.26 10.80 20.43
CA SER A 6 -36.47 9.74 19.83
C SER A 6 -36.32 10.08 18.34
N HIS A 7 -35.21 10.71 17.98
CA HIS A 7 -34.74 10.68 16.60
C HIS A 7 -33.70 9.59 16.45
N ASP A 8 -34.23 8.53 15.83
CA ASP A 8 -33.61 7.39 15.20
C ASP A 8 -32.44 7.84 14.30
N ASP A 9 -31.22 7.84 14.83
CA ASP A 9 -30.01 8.01 14.01
C ASP A 9 -29.67 6.66 13.37
N GLN A 10 -30.47 6.36 12.34
CA GLN A 10 -30.42 5.23 11.45
C GLN A 10 -29.26 5.33 10.43
N TYR A 11 -28.13 5.90 10.81
CA TYR A 11 -26.90 5.92 10.01
C TYR A 11 -25.91 4.92 10.60
N GLY A 12 -26.11 3.65 10.25
CA GLY A 12 -25.09 2.62 10.45
C GLY A 12 -23.77 3.11 9.87
N ARG A 13 -22.77 3.34 10.74
CA ARG A 13 -21.37 3.39 10.33
C ARG A 13 -21.12 2.13 9.52
N LYS A 14 -21.02 2.28 8.19
CA LYS A 14 -20.43 1.27 7.34
C LYS A 14 -19.02 1.06 7.90
N VAL A 15 -18.81 -0.03 8.64
CA VAL A 15 -17.49 -0.41 9.12
C VAL A 15 -16.65 -0.58 7.86
N MET A 16 -15.81 0.41 7.55
CA MET A 16 -14.86 0.28 6.46
C MET A 16 -13.96 -0.89 6.82
N LYS A 17 -14.06 -1.97 6.05
CA LYS A 17 -13.20 -3.13 6.19
C LYS A 17 -11.86 -2.78 5.54
N ASP A 18 -10.77 -2.93 6.27
CA ASP A 18 -9.42 -2.75 5.73
C ASP A 18 -9.17 -3.70 4.55
N VAL A 19 -8.42 -3.23 3.56
CA VAL A 19 -8.03 -4.04 2.40
C VAL A 19 -6.77 -4.83 2.74
N SER A 20 -6.82 -6.15 2.61
CA SER A 20 -5.68 -7.03 2.88
C SER A 20 -4.79 -7.22 1.64
N LEU A 21 -3.50 -7.57 1.84
CA LEU A 21 -2.59 -7.94 0.75
C LEU A 21 -3.12 -9.15 -0.06
N HIS A 22 -3.83 -10.06 0.61
CA HIS A 22 -4.47 -11.19 -0.04
C HIS A 22 -5.58 -10.73 -1.00
N GLU A 23 -6.41 -9.79 -0.56
CA GLU A 23 -7.48 -9.23 -1.38
C GLU A 23 -6.93 -8.44 -2.57
N LEU A 24 -5.86 -7.65 -2.38
CA LEU A 24 -5.16 -6.98 -3.48
C LEU A 24 -4.63 -7.97 -4.50
N ARG A 25 -3.95 -9.04 -4.03
CA ARG A 25 -3.46 -10.11 -4.88
C ARG A 25 -4.58 -10.75 -5.70
N GLU A 26 -5.70 -11.11 -5.08
CA GLU A 26 -6.84 -11.71 -5.79
C GLU A 26 -7.41 -10.79 -6.88
N LYS A 27 -7.56 -9.50 -6.57
CA LYS A 27 -8.00 -8.50 -7.55
C LYS A 27 -7.01 -8.36 -8.71
N LEU A 28 -5.71 -8.35 -8.44
CA LEU A 28 -4.66 -8.26 -9.47
C LEU A 28 -4.59 -9.49 -10.36
N VAL A 29 -4.72 -10.69 -9.79
CA VAL A 29 -4.78 -11.95 -10.55
C VAL A 29 -5.98 -11.94 -11.48
N GLU A 30 -7.15 -11.57 -10.96
CA GLU A 30 -8.35 -11.48 -11.80
C GLU A 30 -8.21 -10.43 -12.90
N PHE A 31 -7.69 -9.25 -12.56
CA PHE A 31 -7.44 -8.16 -13.51
C PHE A 31 -6.52 -8.58 -14.66
N SER A 32 -5.49 -9.37 -14.34
CA SER A 32 -4.49 -9.89 -15.31
C SER A 32 -5.08 -10.98 -16.18
N ARG A 33 -5.81 -11.91 -15.56
CA ARG A 33 -6.45 -13.05 -16.23
C ARG A 33 -7.44 -12.60 -17.29
N VAL A 34 -8.33 -11.64 -16.97
CA VAL A 34 -9.34 -11.16 -17.94
C VAL A 34 -8.73 -10.40 -19.11
N ARG A 35 -7.48 -9.93 -18.99
CA ARG A 35 -6.73 -9.25 -20.06
C ARG A 35 -5.73 -10.15 -20.76
N GLY A 36 -5.58 -11.41 -20.32
CA GLY A 36 -4.57 -12.33 -20.85
C GLY A 36 -3.13 -11.85 -20.62
N TRP A 37 -2.90 -11.07 -19.56
CA TRP A 37 -1.60 -10.47 -19.26
C TRP A 37 -0.65 -11.39 -18.50
N ASP A 38 -1.15 -12.52 -17.99
CA ASP A 38 -0.35 -13.48 -17.21
C ASP A 38 0.93 -13.93 -17.95
N GLN A 39 0.91 -13.97 -19.28
CA GLN A 39 2.07 -14.30 -20.12
C GLN A 39 3.24 -13.31 -20.00
N TYR A 40 2.98 -12.06 -19.62
CA TYR A 40 3.99 -11.00 -19.49
C TYR A 40 4.54 -10.90 -18.05
N HIS A 41 3.88 -11.54 -17.08
CA HIS A 41 4.17 -11.45 -15.65
C HIS A 41 5.27 -12.42 -15.19
N SER A 42 6.39 -12.47 -15.93
CA SER A 42 7.59 -13.13 -15.41
C SER A 42 8.15 -12.35 -14.21
N PRO A 43 8.80 -13.02 -13.22
CA PRO A 43 9.37 -12.32 -12.06
C PRO A 43 10.32 -11.18 -12.43
N ARG A 44 11.12 -11.35 -13.49
CA ARG A 44 12.01 -10.29 -13.98
C ARG A 44 11.25 -9.07 -14.49
N ASN A 45 10.20 -9.28 -15.28
CA ASN A 45 9.44 -8.18 -15.86
C ASN A 45 8.71 -7.39 -14.76
N LEU A 46 8.09 -8.07 -13.79
CA LEU A 46 7.43 -7.43 -12.66
C LEU A 46 8.43 -6.67 -11.77
N LEU A 47 9.64 -7.20 -11.56
CA LEU A 47 10.70 -6.48 -10.86
C LEU A 47 11.11 -5.20 -11.61
N LEU A 48 11.24 -5.26 -12.93
CA LEU A 48 11.59 -4.09 -13.73
C LEU A 48 10.47 -3.03 -13.73
N ALA A 49 9.21 -3.45 -13.80
CA ALA A 49 8.07 -2.56 -13.65
C ALA A 49 8.07 -1.90 -12.26
N LEU A 50 8.24 -2.67 -11.19
CA LEU A 50 8.38 -2.16 -9.83
C LEU A 50 9.50 -1.11 -9.71
N VAL A 51 10.65 -1.32 -10.36
CA VAL A 51 11.74 -0.34 -10.37
C VAL A 51 11.35 0.94 -11.12
N GLY A 52 10.55 0.82 -12.19
CA GLY A 52 9.95 1.96 -12.89
C GLY A 52 9.12 2.82 -11.95
N GLU A 53 8.15 2.21 -11.26
CA GLU A 53 7.25 2.95 -10.34
C GLU A 53 8.00 3.53 -9.13
N VAL A 54 9.06 2.86 -8.66
CA VAL A 54 9.95 3.47 -7.65
C VAL A 54 10.67 4.70 -8.20
N GLY A 55 10.99 4.69 -9.50
CA GLY A 55 11.52 5.84 -10.23
C GLY A 55 10.51 6.99 -10.28
N GLU A 56 9.29 6.73 -10.73
CA GLU A 56 8.19 7.72 -10.81
C GLU A 56 7.89 8.31 -9.42
N LEU A 57 7.78 7.45 -8.40
CA LEU A 57 7.68 7.87 -7.00
C LEU A 57 8.85 8.80 -6.59
N SER A 58 10.07 8.49 -7.03
CA SER A 58 11.25 9.31 -6.71
C SER A 58 11.21 10.68 -7.41
N GLU A 59 10.66 10.76 -8.62
CA GLU A 59 10.52 12.01 -9.38
C GLU A 59 9.64 13.04 -8.67
N ILE A 60 8.65 12.60 -7.88
CA ILE A 60 7.82 13.47 -7.05
C ILE A 60 8.67 14.24 -6.03
N PHE A 61 9.72 13.61 -5.50
CA PHE A 61 10.57 14.18 -4.44
C PHE A 61 11.85 14.84 -4.97
N GLN A 62 12.30 14.52 -6.19
CA GLN A 62 13.66 14.82 -6.66
C GLN A 62 14.10 16.29 -6.56
N TRP A 63 13.15 17.24 -6.65
CA TRP A 63 13.41 18.69 -6.54
C TRP A 63 12.79 19.33 -5.29
N LYS A 64 12.15 18.53 -4.43
CA LYS A 64 11.67 19.00 -3.13
C LYS A 64 12.91 19.00 -2.21
N GLY A 65 13.14 20.08 -1.47
CA GLY A 65 14.15 20.08 -0.40
C GLY A 65 13.73 19.16 0.76
N GLU A 66 14.05 19.53 2.00
CA GLU A 66 13.53 18.79 3.16
C GLU A 66 11.99 18.75 3.15
N VAL A 67 11.42 17.54 3.12
CA VAL A 67 9.96 17.32 3.12
C VAL A 67 9.48 17.04 4.53
N ALA A 68 8.65 17.94 5.06
CA ALA A 68 8.09 17.79 6.39
C ALA A 68 7.05 16.66 6.46
N ARG A 69 7.02 15.94 7.59
CA ARG A 69 6.01 14.93 7.88
C ARG A 69 4.60 15.51 7.75
N GLY A 70 3.71 14.75 7.11
CA GLY A 70 2.32 15.16 6.90
C GLY A 70 2.11 16.10 5.70
N LEU A 71 3.17 16.43 4.96
CA LEU A 71 3.10 17.13 3.68
C LEU A 71 2.26 18.44 3.74
N PRO A 72 2.51 19.35 4.71
CA PRO A 72 1.64 20.51 4.93
C PRO A 72 1.64 21.51 3.77
N ASN A 73 2.71 21.53 2.97
CA ASN A 73 2.89 22.46 1.84
C ASN A 73 2.61 21.81 0.48
N TRP A 74 2.04 20.61 0.46
CA TRP A 74 1.72 19.88 -0.77
C TRP A 74 0.27 20.17 -1.17
N THR A 75 0.07 20.38 -2.46
CA THR A 75 -1.26 20.55 -3.06
C THR A 75 -2.04 19.23 -3.01
N SER A 76 -3.33 19.27 -3.33
CA SER A 76 -4.14 18.05 -3.48
C SER A 76 -3.57 17.18 -4.61
N ASP A 77 -3.22 17.78 -5.74
CA ASP A 77 -2.67 17.10 -6.90
C ASP A 77 -1.31 16.45 -6.59
N ASP A 78 -0.43 17.13 -5.83
CA ASP A 78 0.83 16.52 -5.36
C ASP A 78 0.57 15.26 -4.50
N LYS A 79 -0.51 15.25 -3.70
CA LYS A 79 -0.85 14.13 -2.81
C LYS A 79 -1.53 12.99 -3.56
N GLU A 80 -2.40 13.32 -4.51
CA GLU A 80 -3.03 12.33 -5.40
C GLU A 80 -1.95 11.59 -6.20
N HIS A 81 -1.04 12.32 -6.83
CA HIS A 81 0.09 11.71 -7.56
C HIS A 81 0.96 10.84 -6.64
N LEU A 82 1.24 11.29 -5.40
CA LEU A 82 1.95 10.45 -4.43
C LEU A 82 1.18 9.17 -4.06
N GLU A 83 -0.15 9.26 -3.91
CA GLU A 83 -1.00 8.11 -3.61
C GLU A 83 -1.02 7.11 -4.77
N GLU A 84 -1.03 7.58 -6.02
CA GLU A 84 -0.94 6.76 -7.23
C GLU A 84 0.40 6.00 -7.26
N GLU A 85 1.54 6.70 -7.18
CA GLU A 85 2.85 6.05 -7.28
C GLU A 85 3.16 5.09 -6.12
N LEU A 86 2.73 5.44 -4.90
CA LEU A 86 2.82 4.51 -3.77
C LEU A 86 1.97 3.26 -3.98
N SER A 87 0.80 3.42 -4.61
CA SER A 87 -0.09 2.31 -4.93
C SER A 87 0.52 1.41 -5.99
N ASP A 88 1.09 1.98 -7.05
CA ASP A 88 1.70 1.19 -8.13
C ASP A 88 2.91 0.38 -7.64
N VAL A 89 3.78 0.99 -6.83
CA VAL A 89 4.85 0.27 -6.12
C VAL A 89 4.30 -0.90 -5.29
N LEU A 90 3.23 -0.69 -4.52
CA LEU A 90 2.61 -1.73 -3.71
C LEU A 90 2.03 -2.86 -4.59
N LEU A 91 1.30 -2.52 -5.64
CA LEU A 91 0.59 -3.48 -6.48
C LEU A 91 1.58 -4.38 -7.25
N TYR A 92 2.65 -3.81 -7.81
CA TYR A 92 3.70 -4.62 -8.44
C TYR A 92 4.46 -5.48 -7.43
N LEU A 93 4.72 -4.99 -6.22
CA LEU A 93 5.36 -5.80 -5.18
C LEU A 93 4.48 -7.00 -4.77
N VAL A 94 3.17 -6.79 -4.61
CA VAL A 94 2.19 -7.85 -4.32
C VAL A 94 2.15 -8.87 -5.46
N GLN A 95 2.11 -8.41 -6.71
CA GLN A 95 2.08 -9.28 -7.87
C GLN A 95 3.38 -10.07 -8.04
N LEU A 96 4.53 -9.43 -7.83
CA LEU A 96 5.84 -10.07 -7.84
C LEU A 96 5.92 -11.17 -6.77
N ALA A 97 5.47 -10.89 -5.55
CA ALA A 97 5.44 -11.90 -4.49
C ALA A 97 4.54 -13.09 -4.87
N HIS A 98 3.38 -12.82 -5.49
CA HIS A 98 2.47 -13.87 -5.94
C HIS A 98 3.09 -14.79 -6.97
N VAL A 99 3.69 -14.26 -8.04
CA VAL A 99 4.31 -15.10 -9.08
C VAL A 99 5.54 -15.86 -8.56
N CYS A 100 6.17 -15.37 -7.49
CA CYS A 100 7.26 -16.05 -6.78
C CYS A 100 6.76 -17.09 -5.77
N GLY A 101 5.44 -17.23 -5.56
CA GLY A 101 4.86 -18.17 -4.60
C GLY A 101 5.07 -17.77 -3.13
N LEU A 102 5.20 -16.47 -2.85
CA LEU A 102 5.48 -15.95 -1.51
C LEU A 102 4.21 -15.36 -0.87
N ASP A 103 3.99 -15.67 0.41
CA ASP A 103 3.05 -14.92 1.24
C ASP A 103 3.74 -13.65 1.75
N LEU A 104 3.49 -12.52 1.06
CA LEU A 104 4.12 -11.25 1.38
C LEU A 104 3.75 -10.74 2.78
N GLY A 105 2.50 -10.96 3.22
CA GLY A 105 2.04 -10.54 4.54
C GLY A 105 2.77 -11.29 5.65
N GLN A 106 2.84 -12.61 5.54
CA GLN A 106 3.56 -13.44 6.50
C GLN A 106 5.07 -13.16 6.48
N ALA A 107 5.65 -12.91 5.29
CA ALA A 107 7.05 -12.53 5.15
C ALA A 107 7.35 -11.19 5.83
N ALA A 108 6.48 -10.19 5.67
CA ALA A 108 6.61 -8.88 6.32
C ALA A 108 6.55 -8.99 7.85
N LEU A 109 5.57 -9.72 8.39
CA LEU A 109 5.45 -9.98 9.83
C LEU A 109 6.71 -10.65 10.40
N THR A 110 7.22 -11.67 9.70
CA THR A 110 8.46 -12.36 10.07
C THR A 110 9.66 -11.40 10.05
N LYS A 111 9.72 -10.50 9.07
CA LYS A 111 10.80 -9.53 8.94
C LYS A 111 10.81 -8.51 10.08
N ILE A 112 9.65 -8.08 10.56
CA ILE A 112 9.52 -7.17 11.71
C ILE A 112 10.14 -7.80 12.96
N VAL A 113 9.82 -9.07 13.25
CA VAL A 113 10.42 -9.80 14.39
C VAL A 113 11.94 -9.88 14.26
N LYS A 114 12.45 -10.21 13.08
CA LYS A 114 13.89 -10.24 12.80
C LYS A 114 14.54 -8.86 12.96
N ASN A 115 13.87 -7.78 12.56
CA ASN A 115 14.37 -6.41 12.71
C ASN A 115 14.44 -6.00 14.18
N ALA A 116 13.45 -6.36 14.99
CA ALA A 116 13.44 -6.07 16.43
C ALA A 116 14.59 -6.78 17.17
N GLN A 117 14.96 -7.99 16.73
CA GLN A 117 16.14 -8.69 17.24
C GLN A 117 17.45 -8.03 16.81
N LYS A 118 17.51 -7.54 15.56
CA LYS A 118 18.69 -6.86 15.02
C LYS A 118 18.91 -5.48 15.64
N TYR A 119 17.84 -4.77 15.99
CA TYR A 119 17.84 -3.43 16.56
C TYR A 119 17.04 -3.41 17.87
N PRO A 120 17.62 -3.92 18.97
CA PRO A 120 16.91 -3.97 20.25
C PRO A 120 16.70 -2.55 20.79
N VAL A 121 15.62 -2.37 21.56
CA VAL A 121 15.38 -1.12 22.30
C VAL A 121 16.47 -0.98 23.35
N THR A 122 17.45 -0.12 23.11
CA THR A 122 18.36 0.34 24.15
C THR A 122 17.57 1.28 25.05
N LYS A 123 17.44 0.96 26.34
CA LYS A 123 16.90 1.93 27.29
C LYS A 123 17.82 3.17 27.27
N PRO A 124 17.27 4.39 27.16
CA PRO A 124 18.07 5.57 27.39
C PRO A 124 18.60 5.49 28.83
N THR A 125 19.92 5.61 28.99
CA THR A 125 20.57 5.89 30.29
C THR A 125 20.23 7.28 30.76
#